data_AF-A0AAD9LVX7-F1
#
_entry.id   AF-A0AAD9LVX7-F1
#
_cell.length_a   1.000
_cell.length_b   1.000
_cell.length_c   1.000
_cell.angle_alpha   90.00
_cell.angle_beta   90.00
_cell.angle_gamma   90.00
#
_symmetry.space_group_name_H-M   'P 1'
#
loop_
_entity.id
_entity.type
_entity.pdbx_description
1 polymer ?
#
loop_
_entity_poly.entity_id
_entity_poly.type
_entity_poly.pdbx_seq_one_letter_code
_entity_poly.pdbx_strand_id
1 'polypeptide(L)'
;MGRPSLLVMVFLAACASASPARRPSPSKPAAPVPSVYTIPDAGTFTNRQTWDFSTLSDGAKLPRGLRASKYPVGDTHEYLPRNVFIQGGYLNLRVEGGQTAQPYRGGEVVTTASNIKWASVRATVILTETPGVCN
;
A
#
# COMPACT_ATOMS: atom_id res chain seq x y z
N MET A 1 -35.32 50.46 74.45
CA MET A 1 -34.11 51.24 74.82
C MET A 1 -32.93 50.29 74.86
N GLY A 2 -31.84 50.60 74.15
CA GLY A 2 -30.63 49.77 74.05
C GLY A 2 -30.03 49.79 72.64
N ARG A 3 -29.28 50.85 72.31
CA ARG A 3 -28.29 50.91 71.19
C ARG A 3 -26.94 50.39 71.73
N PRO A 4 -25.86 50.30 70.92
CA PRO A 4 -25.64 49.65 69.62
C PRO A 4 -24.40 48.72 69.69
N SER A 5 -23.99 48.02 68.63
CA SER A 5 -22.54 47.83 68.41
C SER A 5 -22.21 47.45 66.96
N LEU A 6 -21.31 48.24 66.38
CA LEU A 6 -20.67 48.06 65.08
C LEU A 6 -19.68 46.88 65.16
N LEU A 7 -19.64 46.03 64.14
CA LEU A 7 -18.45 45.24 63.81
C LEU A 7 -18.28 45.23 62.29
N VAL A 8 -17.42 46.14 61.84
CA VAL A 8 -16.86 46.17 60.49
C VAL A 8 -15.81 45.06 60.41
N MET A 9 -16.05 44.06 59.57
CA MET A 9 -15.04 43.06 59.18
C MET A 9 -14.62 43.34 57.74
N VAL A 10 -13.46 43.99 57.60
CA VAL A 10 -12.75 44.14 56.33
C VAL A 10 -12.12 42.80 56.00
N PHE A 11 -12.62 42.10 54.97
CA PHE A 11 -11.90 40.97 54.39
C PHE A 11 -10.93 41.47 53.32
N LEU A 12 -9.63 41.41 53.62
CA LEU A 12 -8.55 41.60 52.65
C LEU A 12 -8.66 40.51 51.57
N ALA A 13 -8.87 40.90 50.32
CA ALA A 13 -8.73 40.03 49.17
C ALA A 13 -7.23 39.81 48.86
N ALA A 14 -6.73 38.61 49.13
CA ALA A 14 -5.41 38.18 48.67
C ALA A 14 -5.52 37.69 47.22
N CYS A 15 -5.15 38.53 46.24
CA CYS A 15 -5.03 38.12 44.85
C CYS A 15 -3.78 37.25 44.69
N ALA A 16 -3.92 35.94 44.75
CA ALA A 16 -2.88 35.00 44.32
C ALA A 16 -2.79 35.03 42.79
N SER A 17 -1.78 35.70 42.25
CA SER A 17 -1.45 35.65 40.82
C SER A 17 -0.87 34.27 40.50
N ALA A 18 -1.69 33.39 39.93
CA ALA A 18 -1.22 32.14 39.36
C ALA A 18 -0.49 32.44 38.04
N SER A 19 0.84 32.32 38.03
CA SER A 19 1.60 32.30 36.79
C SER A 19 1.18 31.07 35.97
N PRO A 20 0.83 31.20 34.68
CA PRO A 20 0.42 30.06 33.88
C PRO A 20 1.58 29.07 33.76
N ALA A 21 1.33 27.82 34.19
CA ALA A 21 2.25 26.72 33.95
C ALA A 21 2.50 26.60 32.44
N ARG A 22 3.78 26.52 32.05
CA ARG A 22 4.21 26.35 30.67
C ARG A 22 3.54 25.09 30.12
N ARG A 23 2.64 25.25 29.13
CA ARG A 23 2.01 24.11 28.46
C ARG A 23 3.10 23.16 27.96
N PRO A 24 2.96 21.83 28.14
CA PRO A 24 3.87 20.90 27.51
C PRO A 24 3.91 21.21 26.01
N SER A 25 5.11 21.42 25.46
CA SER A 25 5.27 21.49 24.01
C SER A 25 4.62 20.26 23.39
N PRO A 26 3.88 20.39 22.27
CA PRO A 26 3.48 19.23 21.52
C PRO A 26 4.75 18.44 21.21
N SER A 27 4.84 17.21 21.70
CA SER A 27 5.84 16.27 21.21
C SER A 27 5.69 16.22 19.69
N LYS A 28 6.82 16.33 18.99
CA LYS A 28 6.90 16.06 17.56
C LYS A 28 6.08 14.78 17.28
N PRO A 29 5.16 14.77 16.30
CA PRO A 29 4.37 13.58 16.03
C PRO A 29 5.32 12.39 15.94
N ALA A 30 5.06 11.33 16.70
CA ALA A 30 5.80 10.09 16.56
C ALA A 30 5.79 9.73 15.06
N ALA A 31 6.96 9.39 14.52
CA ALA A 31 7.05 8.93 13.14
C ALA A 31 5.99 7.82 12.95
N PRO A 32 5.25 7.81 11.83
CA PRO A 32 4.26 6.77 11.58
C PRO A 32 4.92 5.41 11.82
N VAL A 33 4.39 4.63 12.77
CA VAL A 33 4.87 3.26 12.98
C VAL A 33 4.67 2.55 11.64
N PRO A 34 5.73 2.02 11.02
CA PRO A 34 5.62 1.27 9.78
C PRO A 34 4.55 0.21 9.99
N SER A 35 3.53 0.14 9.14
CA SER A 35 2.50 -0.88 9.26
C SER A 35 3.18 -2.25 9.18
N VAL A 36 3.21 -2.96 10.30
CA VAL A 36 3.85 -4.27 10.41
C VAL A 36 2.86 -5.33 9.95
N TYR A 37 3.25 -6.15 8.97
CA TYR A 37 2.43 -7.24 8.43
C TYR A 37 3.07 -8.58 8.80
N THR A 38 2.43 -9.32 9.70
CA THR A 38 2.87 -10.67 10.08
C THR A 38 2.09 -11.69 9.27
N ILE A 39 2.80 -12.52 8.52
CA ILE A 39 2.24 -13.67 7.81
C ILE A 39 2.67 -14.92 8.59
N PRO A 40 1.73 -15.74 9.08
CA PRO A 40 2.05 -17.02 9.70
C PRO A 40 3.02 -17.81 8.81
N ASP A 41 4.06 -18.36 9.41
CA ASP A 41 5.08 -19.20 8.76
C ASP A 41 5.97 -18.52 7.70
N ALA A 42 5.77 -17.24 7.40
CA ALA A 42 6.62 -16.48 6.47
C ALA A 42 7.36 -15.29 7.12
N GLY A 43 6.89 -14.83 8.28
CA GLY A 43 7.55 -13.79 9.07
C GLY A 43 6.88 -12.42 8.97
N THR A 44 7.67 -11.38 9.21
CA THR A 44 7.18 -10.01 9.41
C THR A 44 7.72 -9.08 8.33
N PHE A 45 6.81 -8.32 7.71
CA PHE A 45 7.10 -7.41 6.61
C PHE A 45 6.72 -5.97 6.95
N THR A 46 7.51 -5.01 6.48
CA THR A 46 7.26 -3.57 6.68
C THR A 46 6.56 -2.91 5.49
N ASN A 47 6.44 -3.64 4.38
CA ASN A 47 5.81 -3.18 3.15
C ASN A 47 4.75 -4.20 2.71
N ARG A 48 3.63 -3.70 2.19
CA ARG A 48 2.57 -4.51 1.58
C ARG A 48 2.06 -3.81 0.34
N GLN A 49 1.82 -4.61 -0.70
CA GLN A 49 1.11 -4.18 -1.89
C GLN A 49 0.00 -5.17 -2.23
N THR A 50 -1.13 -4.66 -2.69
CA THR A 50 -2.29 -5.46 -3.07
C THR A 50 -2.94 -4.80 -4.27
N TRP A 51 -3.33 -5.62 -5.24
CA TRP A 51 -4.02 -5.18 -6.44
C TRP A 51 -5.30 -5.99 -6.59
N ASP A 52 -6.43 -5.28 -6.65
CA ASP A 52 -7.74 -5.87 -6.89
C ASP A 52 -8.22 -5.41 -8.27
N PHE A 53 -8.05 -6.28 -9.26
CA PHE A 53 -8.42 -6.00 -10.65
C PHE A 53 -9.94 -6.03 -10.88
N SER A 54 -10.73 -6.61 -9.97
CA SER A 54 -12.18 -6.69 -10.10
C SER A 54 -12.87 -5.32 -10.01
N THR A 55 -12.18 -4.35 -9.41
CA THR A 55 -12.64 -2.96 -9.26
C THR A 55 -12.31 -2.08 -10.46
N LEU A 56 -11.54 -2.59 -11.43
CA LEU A 56 -11.06 -1.84 -12.58
C LEU A 56 -11.95 -2.08 -13.80
N SER A 57 -12.17 -1.05 -14.60
CA SER A 57 -12.86 -1.17 -15.89
C SER A 57 -11.99 -1.87 -16.94
N ASP A 58 -12.63 -2.50 -17.92
CA ASP A 58 -11.93 -3.04 -19.09
C ASP A 58 -11.09 -1.96 -19.78
N GLY A 59 -9.86 -2.32 -20.17
CA GLY A 59 -8.90 -1.39 -20.76
C GLY A 59 -8.27 -0.40 -19.77
N ALA A 60 -8.54 -0.52 -18.47
CA ALA A 60 -7.87 0.28 -17.46
C ALA A 60 -6.35 0.12 -17.53
N LYS A 61 -5.63 1.19 -17.19
CA LYS A 61 -4.18 1.15 -17.04
C LYS A 61 -3.80 0.24 -15.87
N LEU A 62 -2.62 -0.36 -15.95
CA LEU A 62 -2.07 -1.12 -14.82
C LEU A 62 -2.03 -0.24 -13.57
N PRO A 63 -2.46 -0.78 -12.41
CA PRO A 63 -2.43 -0.03 -11.16
C PRO A 63 -0.99 0.29 -10.76
N ARG A 64 -0.83 1.34 -9.95
CA ARG A 64 0.48 1.76 -9.46
C ARG A 64 1.25 0.59 -8.84
N GLY A 65 2.53 0.51 -9.19
CA GLY A 65 3.45 -0.52 -8.71
C GLY A 65 3.52 -1.78 -9.53
N LEU A 66 2.74 -1.87 -10.61
CA LEU A 66 2.93 -2.85 -11.68
C LEU A 66 3.32 -2.14 -12.97
N ARG A 67 4.11 -2.83 -13.79
CA ARG A 67 4.36 -2.44 -15.17
C ARG A 67 4.40 -3.68 -16.06
N ALA A 68 3.95 -3.54 -17.29
CA ALA A 68 4.20 -4.54 -18.31
C ALA A 68 5.71 -4.61 -18.59
N SER A 69 6.22 -5.82 -18.71
CA SER A 69 7.61 -6.04 -19.07
C SER A 69 7.84 -5.76 -20.55
N LYS A 70 9.10 -5.44 -20.83
CA LYS A 70 9.68 -5.33 -22.17
C LYS A 70 11.02 -6.06 -22.21
N TYR A 71 11.28 -6.90 -21.21
CA TYR A 71 12.57 -7.57 -21.07
C TYR A 71 12.61 -8.76 -22.02
N PRO A 72 13.62 -8.86 -22.92
CA PRO A 72 13.81 -10.06 -23.73
C PRO A 72 14.37 -11.18 -22.87
N VAL A 73 13.85 -12.40 -23.02
CA VAL A 73 14.37 -13.59 -22.34
C VAL A 73 15.20 -14.40 -23.33
N GLY A 74 16.48 -14.03 -23.43
CA GLY A 74 17.37 -14.54 -24.47
C GLY A 74 16.76 -14.37 -25.86
N ASP A 75 16.91 -15.39 -26.71
CA ASP A 75 16.37 -15.40 -28.08
C ASP A 75 15.07 -16.20 -28.21
N THR A 76 14.52 -16.67 -27.09
CA THR A 76 13.41 -17.64 -27.09
C THR A 76 12.05 -17.01 -26.81
N HIS A 77 12.00 -15.91 -26.04
CA HIS A 77 10.75 -15.25 -25.68
C HIS A 77 10.86 -13.72 -25.72
N GLU A 78 9.75 -13.10 -26.12
CA GLU A 78 9.56 -11.66 -26.16
C GLU A 78 8.27 -11.29 -25.40
N TYR A 79 8.38 -10.40 -24.42
CA TYR A 79 7.22 -9.89 -23.70
C TYR A 79 6.75 -8.56 -24.28
N LEU A 80 5.47 -8.54 -24.66
CA LEU A 80 4.88 -7.43 -25.36
C LEU A 80 3.86 -6.73 -24.47
N PRO A 81 3.99 -5.41 -24.23
CA PRO A 81 3.04 -4.69 -23.37
C PRO A 81 1.58 -4.80 -23.82
N ARG A 82 1.32 -4.96 -25.13
CA ARG A 82 -0.03 -5.17 -25.66
C ARG A 82 -0.68 -6.49 -25.21
N ASN A 83 0.12 -7.44 -24.74
CA ASN A 83 -0.34 -8.72 -24.20
C ASN A 83 -0.61 -8.67 -22.70
N VAL A 84 -0.56 -7.48 -22.09
CA VAL A 84 -0.88 -7.23 -20.69
C VAL A 84 -2.03 -6.23 -20.63
N PHE A 85 -3.21 -6.66 -20.19
CA PHE A 85 -4.40 -5.80 -20.18
C PHE A 85 -5.39 -6.18 -19.08
N ILE A 86 -6.19 -5.20 -18.66
CA ILE A 86 -7.30 -5.42 -17.73
C ILE A 86 -8.56 -5.72 -18.53
N GLN A 87 -9.20 -6.84 -18.25
CA GLN A 87 -10.48 -7.21 -18.84
C GLN A 87 -11.22 -8.20 -17.95
N GLY A 88 -12.54 -8.04 -17.82
CA GLY A 88 -13.41 -8.96 -17.10
C GLY A 88 -13.12 -9.03 -15.60
N GLY A 89 -12.53 -7.97 -15.03
CA GLY A 89 -12.11 -7.94 -13.62
C GLY A 89 -10.78 -8.66 -13.32
N TYR A 90 -10.00 -9.01 -14.35
CA TYR A 90 -8.70 -9.68 -14.21
C TYR A 90 -7.57 -8.92 -14.90
N LEU A 91 -6.35 -9.12 -14.40
CA LEU A 91 -5.14 -8.87 -15.16
C LEU A 91 -4.89 -10.06 -16.10
N ASN A 92 -4.97 -9.80 -17.40
CA ASN A 92 -4.75 -10.80 -18.44
C ASN A 92 -3.31 -10.73 -18.93
N LEU A 93 -2.65 -11.88 -18.97
CA LEU A 93 -1.35 -12.10 -19.60
C LEU A 93 -1.56 -13.03 -20.80
N ARG A 94 -1.53 -12.47 -22.00
CA ARG A 94 -1.85 -13.21 -23.23
C ARG A 94 -0.60 -13.80 -23.85
N VAL A 95 -0.66 -15.09 -24.16
CA VAL A 95 0.25 -15.73 -25.12
C VAL A 95 -0.45 -15.70 -26.49
N GLU A 96 0.23 -15.21 -27.52
CA GLU A 96 -0.34 -15.20 -28.87
C GLU A 96 -0.47 -16.66 -29.37
N GLY A 97 -1.62 -17.04 -29.94
CA GLY A 97 -1.85 -18.40 -30.44
C GLY A 97 -1.15 -18.66 -31.78
N GLY A 98 -0.88 -19.93 -32.09
CA GLY A 98 -0.38 -20.35 -33.41
C GLY A 98 1.10 -20.04 -33.68
N GLN A 99 1.88 -19.73 -32.65
CA GLN A 99 3.31 -19.45 -32.81
C GLN A 99 4.09 -20.74 -33.06
N THR A 100 4.79 -20.81 -34.19
CA THR A 100 5.58 -21.99 -34.60
C THR A 100 7.09 -21.73 -34.63
N ALA A 101 7.50 -20.48 -34.40
CA ALA A 101 8.90 -20.06 -34.40
C ALA A 101 9.17 -19.08 -33.25
N GLN A 102 10.39 -19.13 -32.73
CA GLN A 102 10.87 -18.20 -31.71
C GLN A 102 11.28 -16.85 -32.33
N PRO A 103 11.24 -15.75 -31.55
CA PRO A 103 10.85 -15.70 -30.13
C PRO A 103 9.34 -15.81 -29.92
N TYR A 104 8.93 -16.58 -28.92
CA TYR A 104 7.54 -16.71 -28.52
C TYR A 104 7.08 -15.46 -27.77
N ARG A 105 5.89 -14.97 -28.14
CA ARG A 105 5.33 -13.71 -27.68
C ARG A 105 4.30 -13.94 -26.59
N GLY A 106 4.51 -13.29 -25.46
CA GLY A 106 3.66 -13.38 -24.28
C GLY A 106 3.42 -12.02 -23.62
N GLY A 107 2.68 -12.05 -22.51
CA GLY A 107 2.54 -10.93 -21.59
C GLY A 107 3.27 -11.25 -20.29
N GLU A 108 4.02 -10.28 -19.77
CA GLU A 108 4.65 -10.37 -18.45
C GLU A 108 4.37 -9.07 -17.70
N VAL A 109 4.06 -9.19 -16.41
CA VAL A 109 3.98 -8.06 -15.49
C VAL A 109 5.08 -8.19 -14.46
N VAL A 110 5.67 -7.05 -14.08
CA VAL A 110 6.63 -7.00 -12.97
C VAL A 110 6.23 -5.91 -11.99
N THR A 111 6.58 -6.11 -10.72
CA THR A 111 6.47 -5.03 -9.75
C THR A 111 7.52 -3.96 -10.03
N THR A 112 7.19 -2.70 -9.72
CA THR A 112 8.18 -1.62 -9.70
C THR A 112 8.92 -1.52 -8.37
N ALA A 113 8.52 -2.31 -7.37
CA ALA A 113 9.29 -2.42 -6.14
C ALA A 113 10.65 -3.08 -6.43
N SER A 114 11.70 -2.56 -5.81
CA SER A 114 13.07 -3.04 -5.96
C SER A 114 13.68 -3.40 -4.62
N ASN A 115 14.86 -4.03 -4.63
CA ASN A 115 15.60 -4.42 -3.42
C ASN A 115 14.80 -5.32 -2.46
N ILE A 116 13.96 -6.19 -3.01
CA ILE A 116 13.19 -7.17 -2.25
C ILE A 116 14.11 -8.33 -1.90
N LYS A 117 14.56 -8.41 -0.63
CA LYS A 117 15.33 -9.56 -0.13
C LYS A 117 14.42 -10.73 0.30
N TRP A 118 13.26 -10.41 0.88
CA TRP A 118 12.27 -11.37 1.37
C TRP A 118 10.87 -10.89 0.99
N ALA A 119 10.01 -11.80 0.55
CA ALA A 119 8.61 -11.51 0.25
C ALA A 119 7.73 -12.74 0.47
N SER A 120 6.47 -12.49 0.80
CA SER A 120 5.38 -13.47 0.67
C SER A 120 4.45 -12.98 -0.44
N VAL A 121 4.29 -13.79 -1.49
CA VAL A 121 3.45 -13.48 -2.64
C VAL A 121 2.25 -14.41 -2.64
N ARG A 122 1.06 -13.84 -2.83
CA ARG A 122 -0.19 -14.58 -2.99
C ARG A 122 -0.91 -14.03 -4.21
N ALA A 123 -1.32 -14.91 -5.10
CA ALA A 123 -2.07 -14.57 -6.30
C ALA A 123 -3.25 -15.53 -6.45
N THR A 124 -4.35 -15.03 -7.00
CA THR A 124 -5.45 -15.85 -7.51
C THR A 124 -5.33 -15.82 -9.02
N VAL A 125 -5.12 -16.98 -9.64
CA VAL A 125 -4.82 -17.09 -11.07
C VAL A 125 -5.74 -18.12 -11.72
N ILE A 126 -6.11 -17.85 -12.96
CA ILE A 126 -6.72 -18.82 -13.87
C ILE A 126 -5.66 -19.11 -14.93
N LEU A 127 -5.27 -20.37 -15.04
CA LEU A 127 -4.23 -20.81 -15.96
C LEU A 127 -4.86 -21.40 -17.22
N THR A 128 -4.14 -21.29 -18.34
CA THR A 128 -4.51 -21.98 -19.57
C THR A 128 -3.82 -23.34 -19.64
N GLU A 129 -4.54 -24.33 -20.16
CA GLU A 129 -4.07 -25.71 -20.36
C GLU A 129 -3.66 -25.99 -21.81
N THR A 130 -3.57 -24.95 -22.64
CA THR A 130 -3.17 -25.10 -24.05
C THR A 130 -1.73 -25.62 -24.14
N PRO A 131 -1.47 -26.68 -24.94
CA PRO A 131 -0.11 -27.18 -25.14
C PRO A 131 0.87 -26.09 -25.60
N GLY A 132 2.06 -26.09 -25.02
CA GLY A 132 3.12 -25.13 -25.35
C GLY A 132 3.10 -23.83 -24.53
N VAL A 133 2.20 -23.69 -23.55
CA VAL A 133 2.23 -22.59 -22.58
C VAL A 133 2.99 -23.02 -21.31
N CYS A 134 3.86 -22.15 -20.80
CA CYS A 134 4.49 -22.27 -19.48
C CYS A 134 3.83 -21.26 -18.55
N ASN A 135 3.24 -21.75 -17.45
CA ASN A 135 2.55 -20.94 -16.43
C ASN A 135 3.48 -20.65 -15.25
#